data_AF-A0A8T3MZ98-F1
#
_entry.id   AF-A0A8T3MZ98-F1
#
_cell.length_a   1.000
_cell.length_b   1.000
_cell.length_c   1.000
_cell.angle_alpha   90.00
_cell.angle_beta   90.00
_cell.angle_gamma   90.00
#
_symmetry.space_group_name_H-M   'P 1'
#
loop_
_entity.id
_entity.type
_entity.pdbx_description
1 polymer ?
#
loop_
_entity_poly.entity_id
_entity_poly.type
_entity_poly.pdbx_seq_one_letter_code
_entity_poly.pdbx_strand_id
1 'polypeptide(L)'
;MWTITTQETTRLPANDRSIRVLRTRVLHGPNRWSRLPIVHLRVDLGALEQLPTNLIAGFGERLLASLPGLANHACSTGLPGGFVGRMAEGTWLGHVVEHAALELQRAAGGEPTRGKTRAAGPDGIYDIVFAFDDEAVGRAAGAAAVDLVNGLVDGDRPVTEAAEQTVRTLRALADSRR
;
A
#
# COMPACT_ATOMS: atom_id res chain seq x y z
N MET A 1 36.03 -17.58 14.07
CA MET A 1 35.29 -16.60 14.89
C MET A 1 34.83 -15.51 13.93
N TRP A 2 33.57 -15.56 13.47
CA TRP A 2 33.02 -14.57 12.55
C TRP A 2 31.91 -13.81 13.28
N THR A 3 32.19 -12.56 13.61
CA THR A 3 31.23 -11.64 14.23
C THR A 3 30.29 -11.15 13.14
N ILE A 4 29.02 -11.56 13.21
CA ILE A 4 27.97 -10.98 12.37
C ILE A 4 27.57 -9.66 13.04
N THR A 5 28.01 -8.54 12.49
CA THR A 5 27.54 -7.22 12.89
C THR A 5 26.11 -7.05 12.40
N THR A 6 25.13 -7.27 13.28
CA THR A 6 23.74 -6.88 13.05
C THR A 6 23.71 -5.36 12.94
N GLN A 7 23.46 -4.83 11.74
CA GLN A 7 23.13 -3.41 11.62
C GLN A 7 21.75 -3.20 12.23
N GLU A 8 21.75 -2.57 13.40
CA GLU A 8 20.55 -2.14 14.09
C GLU A 8 19.92 -1.02 13.27
N THR A 9 18.76 -1.28 12.67
CA THR A 9 17.98 -0.28 11.95
C THR A 9 17.52 0.76 12.97
N THR A 10 18.28 1.83 13.16
CA THR A 10 17.92 2.92 14.07
C THR A 10 16.56 3.48 13.64
N ARG A 11 15.54 3.34 14.50
CA ARG A 11 14.24 3.99 14.31
C ARG A 11 14.47 5.51 14.29
N LEU A 12 13.94 6.17 13.27
CA LEU A 12 13.98 7.64 13.13
C LEU A 12 13.16 8.30 14.25
N PRO A 13 13.37 9.61 14.52
CA PRO A 13 12.66 10.33 15.57
C PRO A 13 11.14 10.20 15.41
N ALA A 14 10.43 10.19 16.55
CA ALA A 14 8.99 9.98 16.69
C ALA A 14 8.08 10.98 15.92
N ASN A 15 8.65 11.89 15.13
CA ASN A 15 7.95 12.90 14.35
C ASN A 15 7.92 12.61 12.83
N ASP A 16 8.56 11.53 12.36
CA ASP A 16 8.47 11.12 10.96
C ASP A 16 7.09 10.48 10.70
N ARG A 17 6.20 11.25 10.06
CA ARG A 17 4.84 10.86 9.66
C ARG A 17 4.83 10.29 8.25
N SER A 18 5.82 9.46 7.90
CA SER A 18 5.89 8.80 6.61
C SER A 18 6.10 7.30 6.73
N ILE A 19 5.44 6.55 5.85
CA ILE A 19 5.65 5.12 5.63
C ILE A 19 6.97 4.94 4.90
N ARG A 20 7.87 4.12 5.46
CA ARG A 20 9.15 3.80 4.85
C ARG A 20 9.17 2.36 4.37
N VAL A 21 9.55 2.14 3.11
CA VAL A 21 9.74 0.80 2.58
C VAL A 21 11.10 0.26 3.02
N LEU A 22 11.10 -0.72 3.92
CA LEU A 22 12.30 -1.39 4.39
C LEU A 22 12.80 -2.44 3.38
N ARG A 23 11.87 -3.07 2.67
CA ARG A 23 12.19 -4.12 1.69
C ARG A 23 11.06 -4.34 0.70
N THR A 24 11.42 -4.53 -0.57
CA THR A 24 10.53 -5.01 -1.62
C THR A 24 11.03 -6.36 -2.13
N ARG A 25 10.14 -7.35 -2.24
CA ARG A 25 10.40 -8.65 -2.86
C ARG A 25 9.27 -9.01 -3.80
N VAL A 26 9.56 -9.86 -4.77
CA VAL A 26 8.57 -10.50 -5.63
C VAL A 26 8.64 -12.00 -5.38
N LEU A 27 7.48 -12.63 -5.21
CA LEU A 27 7.36 -14.08 -5.07
C LEU A 27 6.50 -14.61 -6.22
N HIS A 28 7.08 -15.34 -7.16
CA HIS A 28 6.39 -15.77 -8.40
C HIS A 28 5.57 -17.06 -8.27
N GLY A 29 5.84 -17.88 -7.26
CA GLY A 29 5.16 -19.17 -7.05
C GLY A 29 4.35 -19.22 -5.75
N PRO A 30 3.65 -20.36 -5.51
CA PRO A 30 2.96 -20.60 -4.26
C PRO A 30 3.86 -20.36 -3.06
N ASN A 31 3.37 -19.57 -2.11
CA ASN A 31 4.11 -19.16 -0.93
C ASN A 31 3.16 -19.06 0.28
N ARG A 32 3.70 -18.75 1.46
CA ARG A 32 2.91 -18.67 2.70
C ARG A 32 1.74 -17.67 2.67
N TRP A 33 1.73 -16.73 1.72
CA TRP A 33 0.74 -15.67 1.63
C TRP A 33 -0.35 -15.94 0.59
N SER A 34 0.04 -16.50 -0.55
CA SER A 34 -0.81 -16.67 -1.72
C SER A 34 -0.32 -17.82 -2.60
N ARG A 35 -1.25 -18.40 -3.38
CA ARG A 35 -0.93 -19.28 -4.51
C ARG A 35 -0.58 -18.51 -5.78
N LEU A 36 -1.00 -17.24 -5.86
CA LEU A 36 -0.69 -16.31 -6.95
C LEU A 36 0.67 -15.65 -6.74
N PRO A 37 1.32 -15.16 -7.81
CA PRO A 37 2.49 -14.31 -7.67
C PRO A 37 2.13 -13.02 -6.91
N ILE A 38 3.01 -12.56 -6.02
CA ILE A 38 2.78 -11.38 -5.19
C ILE A 38 4.00 -10.47 -5.09
N VAL A 39 3.76 -9.17 -4.96
CA VAL A 39 4.73 -8.23 -4.41
C VAL A 39 4.61 -8.28 -2.89
N HIS A 40 5.74 -8.29 -2.20
CA HIS A 40 5.85 -8.24 -0.75
C HIS A 40 6.66 -7.02 -0.34
N LEU A 41 5.97 -6.07 0.30
CA LEU A 41 6.57 -4.89 0.90
C LEU A 41 6.66 -5.11 2.40
N ARG A 42 7.86 -4.93 2.96
CA ARG A 42 8.02 -4.71 4.39
C ARG A 42 8.16 -3.22 4.63
N VAL A 43 7.31 -2.66 5.47
CA VAL A 43 7.25 -1.23 5.75
C VAL A 43 7.40 -0.95 7.24
N ASP A 44 7.88 0.25 7.54
CA ASP A 44 7.86 0.87 8.86
C ASP A 44 6.90 2.06 8.81
N LEU A 45 5.85 2.03 9.63
CA LEU A 45 4.87 3.12 9.72
C LEU A 45 5.37 4.28 10.58
N GLY A 46 6.44 4.11 11.36
CA GLY A 46 6.97 5.17 12.22
C GLY A 46 5.90 5.74 13.16
N ALA A 47 5.75 7.07 13.17
CA ALA A 47 4.75 7.74 14.00
C ALA A 47 3.30 7.42 13.59
N LEU A 48 3.07 6.93 12.37
CA LEU A 48 1.75 6.62 11.85
C LEU A 48 1.14 5.35 12.44
N GLU A 49 1.94 4.54 13.16
CA GLU A 49 1.40 3.40 13.92
C GLU A 49 0.33 3.84 14.93
N GLN A 50 0.50 5.03 15.52
CA GLN A 50 -0.41 5.60 16.50
C GLN A 50 -1.46 6.53 15.86
N LEU A 51 -1.55 6.53 14.53
CA LEU A 51 -2.42 7.42 13.77
C LEU A 51 -3.21 6.64 12.70
N PRO A 52 -4.16 5.77 13.11
CA PRO A 52 -5.06 5.09 12.18
C PRO A 52 -5.92 6.10 11.39
N THR A 53 -6.49 5.64 10.28
CA THR A 53 -7.20 6.47 9.29
C THR A 53 -8.26 7.40 9.87
N ASN A 54 -8.99 6.98 10.90
CA ASN A 54 -10.05 7.77 11.54
C ASN A 54 -9.52 8.94 12.39
N LEU A 55 -8.23 8.95 12.74
CA LEU A 55 -7.58 10.07 13.43
C LEU A 55 -6.91 11.05 12.47
N ILE A 56 -6.88 10.75 11.17
CA ILE A 56 -6.30 11.61 10.14
C ILE A 56 -7.43 12.37 9.45
N ALA A 57 -7.59 13.65 9.82
CA ALA A 57 -8.67 14.48 9.31
C ALA A 57 -8.70 14.53 7.78
N GLY A 58 -9.85 14.20 7.19
CA GLY A 58 -10.10 14.25 5.75
C GLY A 58 -9.35 13.21 4.91
N PHE A 59 -8.66 12.25 5.53
CA PHE A 59 -7.83 11.28 4.80
C PHE A 59 -8.64 10.40 3.85
N GLY A 60 -9.75 9.84 4.34
CA GLY A 60 -10.60 8.94 3.56
C GLY A 60 -11.20 9.64 2.33
N GLU A 61 -11.66 10.87 2.50
CA GLU A 61 -12.22 11.70 1.43
C GLU A 61 -11.17 12.02 0.36
N ARG A 62 -9.96 12.44 0.77
CA ARG A 62 -8.87 12.73 -0.17
C ARG A 62 -8.41 11.46 -0.92
N LEU A 63 -8.36 10.32 -0.23
CA LEU A 63 -8.01 9.04 -0.84
C LEU A 63 -9.05 8.61 -1.88
N LEU A 64 -10.35 8.68 -1.54
CA LEU A 64 -11.43 8.32 -2.45
C LEU A 64 -11.54 9.28 -3.64
N ALA A 65 -11.23 10.56 -3.44
CA ALA A 65 -11.13 11.52 -4.54
C ALA A 65 -9.97 11.17 -5.50
N SER A 66 -8.88 10.61 -4.98
CA SER A 66 -7.70 10.23 -5.77
C SER A 66 -7.85 8.87 -6.47
N LEU A 67 -8.53 7.93 -5.82
CA LEU A 67 -8.72 6.54 -6.27
C LEU A 67 -10.18 6.11 -6.06
N PRO A 68 -11.12 6.56 -6.91
CA PRO A 68 -12.55 6.36 -6.69
C PRO A 68 -12.99 4.88 -6.71
N GLY A 69 -12.27 3.99 -7.40
CA GLY A 69 -12.60 2.56 -7.41
C GLY A 69 -12.46 1.87 -6.05
N LEU A 70 -11.70 2.47 -5.11
CA LEU A 70 -11.62 1.99 -3.73
C LEU A 70 -12.98 1.94 -3.02
N ALA A 71 -13.96 2.74 -3.45
CA ALA A 71 -15.32 2.69 -2.92
C ALA A 71 -15.97 1.31 -3.08
N ASN A 72 -15.53 0.52 -4.07
CA ASN A 72 -16.05 -0.82 -4.35
C ASN A 72 -15.22 -1.94 -3.70
N HIS A 73 -14.10 -1.62 -3.05
CA HIS A 73 -13.24 -2.64 -2.46
C HIS A 73 -13.93 -3.29 -1.24
N ALA A 74 -13.99 -4.62 -1.26
CA ALA A 74 -14.35 -5.41 -0.11
C ALA A 74 -13.11 -5.65 0.78
N CYS A 75 -13.30 -5.63 2.10
CA CYS A 75 -12.30 -6.07 3.08
C CYS A 75 -12.66 -7.48 3.60
N SER A 76 -12.05 -7.92 4.70
CA SER A 76 -12.39 -9.14 5.45
C SER A 76 -13.87 -9.31 5.79
N THR A 77 -14.69 -8.25 5.73
CA THR A 77 -16.15 -8.30 5.90
C THR A 77 -16.88 -8.93 4.71
N GLY A 78 -16.24 -9.02 3.54
CA GLY A 78 -16.81 -9.61 2.33
C GLY A 78 -17.91 -8.78 1.64
N LEU A 79 -18.24 -7.62 2.18
CA LEU A 79 -19.27 -6.73 1.64
C LEU A 79 -18.65 -5.66 0.71
N PRO A 80 -19.27 -5.34 -0.44
CA PRO A 80 -18.92 -4.16 -1.23
C PRO A 80 -18.91 -2.89 -0.36
N GLY A 81 -17.92 -2.03 -0.55
CA GLY A 81 -17.72 -0.85 0.31
C GLY A 81 -17.19 -1.15 1.72
N GLY A 82 -16.93 -2.43 2.03
CA GLY A 82 -16.41 -2.84 3.33
C GLY A 82 -15.07 -2.18 3.68
N PHE A 83 -14.24 -1.85 2.70
CA PHE A 83 -13.00 -1.11 2.94
C PHE A 83 -13.26 0.33 3.41
N VAL A 84 -14.22 1.04 2.82
CA VAL A 84 -14.58 2.41 3.24
C VAL A 84 -15.08 2.42 4.68
N GLY A 85 -15.95 1.47 5.04
CA GLY A 85 -16.39 1.31 6.43
C GLY A 85 -15.23 1.08 7.40
N ARG A 86 -14.28 0.20 7.04
CA ARG A 86 -13.07 -0.05 7.84
C ARG A 86 -12.16 1.18 7.99
N MET A 87 -12.07 2.03 6.97
CA MET A 87 -11.34 3.29 7.08
C MET A 87 -12.02 4.27 8.03
N ALA A 88 -13.35 4.35 8.00
CA ALA A 88 -14.13 5.18 8.91
C ALA A 88 -14.04 4.69 10.37
N GLU A 89 -14.05 3.37 10.60
CA GLU A 89 -13.80 2.77 11.92
C GLU A 89 -12.37 3.04 12.43
N GLY A 90 -11.41 3.13 11.51
CA GLY A 90 -9.98 3.23 11.80
C GLY A 90 -9.24 1.96 11.41
N THR A 91 -8.35 2.09 10.44
CA THR A 91 -7.41 1.04 10.03
C THR A 91 -6.00 1.61 9.89
N TRP A 92 -4.99 0.75 9.93
CA TRP A 92 -3.59 1.15 9.74
C TRP A 92 -3.30 1.43 8.26
N LEU A 93 -2.38 2.37 8.03
CA LEU A 93 -2.04 2.81 6.68
C LEU A 93 -1.35 1.74 5.83
N GLY A 94 -0.74 0.71 6.44
CA GLY A 94 -0.26 -0.45 5.68
C GLY A 94 -1.39 -1.19 4.94
N HIS A 95 -2.57 -1.28 5.56
CA HIS A 95 -3.76 -1.85 4.93
C HIS A 95 -4.32 -0.93 3.84
N VAL A 96 -4.17 0.39 3.99
CA VAL A 96 -4.52 1.34 2.93
C VAL A 96 -3.60 1.20 1.72
N VAL A 97 -2.29 1.08 1.93
CA VAL A 97 -1.30 0.85 0.87
C VAL A 97 -1.62 -0.42 0.09
N GLU A 98 -2.02 -1.51 0.76
CA GLU A 98 -2.48 -2.74 0.10
C GLU A 98 -3.61 -2.47 -0.90
N HIS A 99 -4.67 -1.81 -0.43
CA HIS A 99 -5.85 -1.53 -1.26
C HIS A 99 -5.55 -0.54 -2.39
N ALA A 100 -4.76 0.51 -2.10
CA ALA A 100 -4.32 1.47 -3.11
C ALA A 100 -3.46 0.81 -4.20
N ALA A 101 -2.55 -0.11 -3.84
CA ALA A 101 -1.75 -0.84 -4.82
C ALA A 101 -2.60 -1.77 -5.70
N LEU A 102 -3.63 -2.40 -5.15
CA LEU A 102 -4.59 -3.19 -5.93
C LEU A 102 -5.41 -2.30 -6.89
N GLU A 103 -5.93 -1.16 -6.39
CA GLU A 103 -6.72 -0.24 -7.20
C GLU A 103 -5.90 0.41 -8.31
N LEU A 104 -4.65 0.83 -8.05
CA LEU A 104 -3.77 1.40 -9.08
C LEU A 104 -3.53 0.41 -10.22
N GLN A 105 -3.35 -0.88 -9.92
CA GLN A 105 -3.23 -1.92 -10.94
C GLN A 105 -4.54 -2.11 -11.72
N ARG A 106 -5.70 -2.08 -11.04
CA ARG A 106 -7.02 -2.19 -11.68
C ARG A 106 -7.33 -1.01 -12.58
N ALA A 107 -7.07 0.19 -12.10
CA ALA A 107 -7.15 1.41 -12.89
C ALA A 107 -6.22 1.34 -14.09
N ALA A 108 -5.09 0.63 -14.01
CA ALA A 108 -4.17 0.39 -15.12
C ALA A 108 -4.59 -0.75 -16.08
N GLY A 109 -5.75 -1.38 -15.88
CA GLY A 109 -6.29 -2.45 -16.73
C GLY A 109 -5.90 -3.86 -16.33
N GLY A 110 -5.31 -4.04 -15.13
CA GLY A 110 -5.15 -5.37 -14.50
C GLY A 110 -6.37 -5.76 -13.68
N GLU A 111 -6.37 -6.98 -13.13
CA GLU A 111 -7.46 -7.49 -12.29
C GLU A 111 -6.98 -8.20 -11.01
N PRO A 112 -5.95 -7.70 -10.29
CA PRO A 112 -5.52 -8.37 -9.07
C PRO A 112 -6.60 -8.26 -7.99
N THR A 113 -6.87 -9.38 -7.33
CA THR A 113 -7.93 -9.50 -6.31
C THR A 113 -7.40 -9.82 -4.92
N ARG A 114 -6.13 -10.28 -4.83
CA ARG A 114 -5.58 -10.80 -3.58
C ARG A 114 -4.62 -9.79 -2.95
N GLY A 115 -4.98 -9.31 -1.77
CA GLY A 115 -4.09 -8.57 -0.87
C GLY A 115 -4.08 -9.18 0.53
N LYS A 116 -3.04 -8.85 1.31
CA LYS A 116 -3.03 -9.04 2.76
C LYS A 116 -1.99 -8.16 3.45
N THR A 117 -2.37 -7.59 4.59
CA THR A 117 -1.46 -6.85 5.48
C THR A 117 -1.40 -7.56 6.83
N ARG A 118 -0.18 -7.70 7.39
CA ARG A 118 0.04 -8.24 8.74
C ARG A 118 1.22 -7.57 9.43
N ALA A 119 1.14 -7.41 10.74
CA ALA A 119 2.29 -7.04 11.55
C ALA A 119 3.44 -8.05 11.37
N ALA A 120 4.67 -7.54 11.39
CA ALA A 120 5.88 -8.28 11.01
C ALA A 120 6.98 -8.19 12.08
N GLY A 121 6.59 -8.41 13.34
CA GLY A 121 7.49 -8.46 14.49
C GLY A 121 7.38 -7.19 15.33
N PRO A 122 8.38 -6.28 15.30
CA PRO A 122 8.34 -5.05 16.10
C PRO A 122 7.12 -4.18 15.78
N ASP A 123 6.70 -3.39 16.76
CA ASP A 123 5.60 -2.43 16.64
C ASP A 123 5.87 -1.42 15.51
N GLY A 124 4.84 -1.12 14.72
CA GLY A 124 4.94 -0.27 13.52
C GLY A 124 5.48 -0.95 12.26
N ILE A 125 5.94 -2.20 12.32
CA ILE A 125 6.49 -2.93 11.16
C ILE A 125 5.45 -3.88 10.57
N TYR A 126 5.20 -3.75 9.26
CA TYR A 126 4.17 -4.55 8.56
C TYR A 126 4.71 -5.20 7.29
N ASP A 127 4.24 -6.42 7.05
CA ASP A 127 4.30 -7.09 5.76
C ASP A 127 2.99 -6.80 5.01
N ILE A 128 3.11 -6.15 3.86
CA ILE A 128 2.03 -5.87 2.91
C ILE A 128 2.27 -6.73 1.67
N VAL A 129 1.31 -7.56 1.32
CA VAL A 129 1.36 -8.38 0.11
C VAL A 129 0.17 -8.10 -0.79
N PHE A 130 0.40 -8.09 -2.10
CA PHE A 130 -0.66 -7.99 -3.08
C PHE A 130 -0.26 -8.73 -4.36
N ALA A 131 -1.23 -9.36 -5.00
CA ALA A 131 -1.05 -10.03 -6.27
C ALA A 131 -0.86 -9.03 -7.41
N PHE A 132 -0.26 -9.52 -8.49
CA PHE A 132 -0.05 -8.79 -9.72
C PHE A 132 -0.25 -9.72 -10.92
N ASP A 133 -0.68 -9.14 -12.04
CA ASP A 133 -0.73 -9.83 -13.34
C ASP A 133 0.59 -9.60 -14.12
N ASP A 134 1.18 -8.42 -13.97
CA ASP A 134 2.51 -8.08 -14.48
C ASP A 134 3.41 -7.56 -13.34
N GLU A 135 4.63 -8.10 -13.24
CA GLU A 135 5.54 -7.79 -12.13
C GLU A 135 5.97 -6.32 -12.13
N ALA A 136 6.27 -5.75 -13.30
CA ALA A 136 6.74 -4.36 -13.38
C ALA A 136 5.63 -3.39 -12.95
N VAL A 137 4.40 -3.65 -13.42
CA VAL A 137 3.21 -2.88 -13.01
C VAL A 137 2.95 -3.05 -11.52
N GLY A 138 3.01 -4.27 -10.98
CA GLY A 138 2.79 -4.53 -9.55
C GLY A 138 3.82 -3.83 -8.66
N ARG A 139 5.11 -3.88 -9.02
CA ARG A 139 6.17 -3.19 -8.27
C ARG A 139 5.99 -1.66 -8.32
N ALA A 140 5.68 -1.12 -9.48
CA ALA A 140 5.45 0.31 -9.66
C ALA A 140 4.20 0.79 -8.89
N ALA A 141 3.10 0.03 -8.94
CA ALA A 141 1.88 0.33 -8.19
C ALA A 141 2.11 0.28 -6.67
N GLY A 142 2.91 -0.66 -6.17
CA GLY A 142 3.28 -0.71 -4.75
C GLY A 142 4.05 0.50 -4.27
N ALA A 143 5.04 0.95 -5.04
CA ALA A 143 5.80 2.15 -4.73
C ALA A 143 4.90 3.40 -4.77
N ALA A 144 4.12 3.55 -5.84
CA ALA A 144 3.22 4.68 -5.99
C ALA A 144 2.11 4.72 -4.92
N ALA A 145 1.63 3.57 -4.45
CA ALA A 145 0.67 3.50 -3.35
C ALA A 145 1.26 4.04 -2.04
N VAL A 146 2.53 3.73 -1.73
CA VAL A 146 3.21 4.28 -0.54
C VAL A 146 3.37 5.80 -0.68
N ASP A 147 3.83 6.28 -1.83
CA ASP A 147 4.03 7.71 -2.08
C ASP A 147 2.71 8.49 -2.00
N LEU A 148 1.65 7.95 -2.59
CA LEU A 148 0.30 8.54 -2.54
C LEU A 148 -0.21 8.62 -1.10
N VAL A 149 -0.10 7.53 -0.33
CA VAL A 149 -0.57 7.50 1.07
C VAL A 149 0.22 8.49 1.92
N ASN A 150 1.54 8.56 1.78
CA ASN A 150 2.36 9.55 2.47
C ASN A 150 1.94 10.98 2.12
N GLY A 151 1.75 11.28 0.83
CA GLY A 151 1.30 12.60 0.39
C GLY A 151 -0.10 12.98 0.92
N LEU A 152 -0.98 12.00 1.11
CA LEU A 152 -2.33 12.20 1.65
C LEU A 152 -2.35 12.44 3.16
N VAL A 153 -1.41 11.85 3.89
CA VAL A 153 -1.24 12.04 5.34
C VAL A 153 -0.80 13.47 5.65
N ASP A 154 0.09 14.04 4.85
CA ASP A 154 0.62 15.39 5.05
C ASP A 154 -0.41 16.51 4.76
N GLY A 155 -1.53 16.20 4.09
CA GLY A 155 -2.71 17.08 3.99
C GLY A 155 -2.62 18.27 3.02
N ASP A 156 -1.43 18.63 2.53
CA ASP A 156 -1.21 19.91 1.84
C ASP A 156 -1.26 19.88 0.30
N ARG A 157 -1.43 18.71 -0.34
CA ARG A 157 -1.37 18.61 -1.81
C ARG A 157 -2.65 18.07 -2.46
N PRO A 158 -3.17 18.72 -3.51
CA PRO A 158 -4.13 18.09 -4.41
C PRO A 158 -3.42 16.93 -5.12
N VAL A 159 -3.66 15.71 -4.66
CA VAL A 159 -3.03 14.49 -5.18
C VAL A 159 -3.86 13.80 -6.26
N THR A 160 -5.06 14.29 -6.58
CA THR A 160 -5.91 13.70 -7.63
C THR A 160 -5.21 13.70 -8.99
N GLU A 161 -4.64 14.84 -9.40
CA GLU A 161 -3.89 14.92 -10.69
C GLU A 161 -2.66 14.01 -10.70
N ALA A 162 -1.96 13.91 -9.57
CA ALA A 162 -0.81 13.03 -9.41
C ALA A 162 -1.21 11.54 -9.46
N ALA A 163 -2.34 11.18 -8.86
CA ALA A 163 -2.89 9.83 -8.90
C ALA A 163 -3.33 9.47 -10.33
N GLU A 164 -4.01 10.37 -11.03
CA GLU A 164 -4.37 10.18 -12.43
C GLU A 164 -3.14 10.02 -13.34
N GLN A 165 -2.10 10.84 -13.14
CA GLN A 165 -0.84 10.72 -13.88
C GLN A 165 -0.13 9.41 -13.57
N THR A 166 -0.19 8.94 -12.33
CA THR A 166 0.32 7.63 -11.91
C THR A 166 -0.41 6.53 -12.67
N VAL A 167 -1.74 6.57 -12.71
CA VAL A 167 -2.56 5.60 -13.46
C VAL A 167 -2.21 5.61 -14.95
N ARG A 168 -2.07 6.79 -15.57
CA ARG A 168 -1.63 6.91 -16.97
C ARG A 168 -0.25 6.27 -17.21
N THR A 169 0.67 6.49 -16.28
CA THR A 169 2.04 5.93 -16.35
C THR A 169 2.01 4.40 -16.22
N LEU A 170 1.21 3.87 -15.29
CA LEU A 170 1.04 2.43 -15.10
C LEU A 170 0.36 1.77 -16.30
N ARG A 171 -0.64 2.42 -16.93
CA ARG A 171 -1.25 1.96 -18.18
C ARG A 171 -0.23 1.87 -19.30
N ALA A 172 0.54 2.94 -19.53
CA ALA A 172 1.58 2.95 -20.55
C ALA A 172 2.63 1.85 -20.33
N LEU A 173 3.00 1.62 -19.06
CA LEU A 173 3.88 0.51 -18.69
C LEU A 173 3.24 -0.84 -19.00
N ALA A 174 1.98 -1.06 -18.66
CA ALA A 174 1.25 -2.29 -18.96
C ALA A 174 1.17 -2.53 -20.47
N ASP A 175 0.84 -1.51 -21.25
CA ASP A 175 0.69 -1.60 -22.71
C ASP A 175 2.02 -1.89 -23.41
N SER A 176 3.14 -1.35 -22.92
CA SER A 176 4.48 -1.63 -23.46
C SER A 176 4.96 -3.08 -23.28
N ARG A 177 4.19 -3.88 -22.53
CA ARG A 177 4.53 -5.24 -22.13
C ARG A 177 3.56 -6.29 -22.69
N ARG A 178 2.63 -5.86 -23.54
CA ARG A 178 1.70 -6.73 -24.28
C ARG A 178 2.25 -7.12 -25.65
#